data_AF-A0A3P1Y438-F1
#
_entry.id   AF-A0A3P1Y438-F1
#
_cell.length_a   1.000
_cell.length_b   1.000
_cell.length_c   1.000
_cell.angle_alpha   90.00
_cell.angle_beta   90.00
_cell.angle_gamma   90.00
#
_symmetry.space_group_name_H-M   'P 1'
#
loop_
_entity.id
_entity.type
_entity.pdbx_description
1 polymer ?
#
loop_
_entity_poly.entity_id
_entity_poly.type
_entity_poly.pdbx_seq_one_letter_code
_entity_poly.pdbx_strand_id
1 'polypeptide(L)'
;MKYRHNTLFTALAVLAVLAVLSVPAAASDLSGHWASAGITEPGQPETTEHLDGFPVKFCAHYQLEADGTFEAVVFGAWFSGTWMPDGAGASLKVTRKAETDEYLPETLTLRDGRLHYKDRDGLAFRLERVEGKLDVDRLLEEIQAELE
;
A
#
# COMPACT_ATOMS: atom_id res chain seq x y z
N MET A 1 10.60 66.09 -26.81
CA MET A 1 11.41 65.72 -25.63
C MET A 1 10.72 64.49 -25.00
N LYS A 2 11.28 63.27 -25.09
CA LYS A 2 12.15 62.62 -24.06
C LYS A 2 11.43 62.58 -22.68
N TYR A 3 11.10 61.48 -21.99
CA TYR A 3 11.52 60.07 -21.95
C TYR A 3 10.46 59.19 -21.20
N ARG A 4 10.31 57.93 -21.65
CA ARG A 4 10.14 56.63 -20.93
C ARG A 4 9.51 56.53 -19.52
N HIS A 5 8.66 55.51 -19.31
CA HIS A 5 8.89 54.24 -18.54
C HIS A 5 7.61 53.37 -18.72
N ASN A 6 7.65 52.25 -19.45
CA ASN A 6 7.81 50.87 -18.97
C ASN A 6 6.84 50.50 -17.83
N THR A 7 5.92 49.54 -18.06
CA THR A 7 5.83 48.25 -17.33
C THR A 7 4.68 47.42 -17.93
N LEU A 8 5.03 46.22 -18.41
CA LEU A 8 4.10 45.18 -18.81
C LEU A 8 3.19 44.81 -17.62
N PHE A 9 1.88 44.74 -17.83
CA PHE A 9 1.01 43.89 -17.00
C PHE A 9 0.45 42.78 -17.87
N THR A 10 1.25 41.72 -17.96
CA THR A 10 0.85 40.39 -18.40
C THR A 10 -0.24 39.92 -17.43
N ALA A 11 -1.50 39.90 -17.87
CA ALA A 11 -2.56 39.24 -17.13
C ALA A 11 -2.31 37.73 -17.18
N LEU A 12 -1.66 37.22 -16.15
CA LEU A 12 -1.42 35.80 -15.93
C LEU A 12 -2.78 35.13 -15.72
N ALA A 13 -3.26 34.42 -16.74
CA ALA A 13 -4.39 33.51 -16.61
C ALA A 13 -4.00 32.43 -15.59
N VAL A 14 -4.56 32.52 -14.38
CA VAL A 14 -4.50 31.45 -13.39
C VAL A 14 -5.35 30.30 -13.94
N LEU A 15 -4.72 29.44 -14.74
CA LEU A 15 -5.26 28.12 -15.05
C LEU A 15 -5.24 27.34 -13.73
N ALA A 16 -6.34 27.43 -12.98
CA ALA A 16 -6.61 26.51 -11.89
C ALA A 16 -6.74 25.11 -12.51
N VAL A 17 -5.62 24.42 -12.63
CA VAL A 17 -5.60 22.99 -12.89
C VAL A 17 -6.20 22.36 -11.64
N LEU A 18 -7.52 22.15 -11.66
CA LEU A 18 -8.12 21.05 -10.91
C LEU A 18 -7.46 19.79 -11.49
N ALA A 19 -6.33 19.41 -10.92
CA ALA A 19 -5.86 18.04 -11.01
C ALA A 19 -6.91 17.22 -10.28
N VAL A 20 -7.98 16.85 -10.99
CA VAL A 20 -8.79 15.72 -10.61
C VAL A 20 -7.81 14.57 -10.55
N LEU A 21 -7.39 14.21 -9.34
CA LEU A 21 -6.67 12.99 -9.04
C LEU A 21 -7.56 11.86 -9.56
N SER A 22 -7.37 11.55 -10.83
CA SER A 22 -8.12 10.52 -11.52
C SER A 22 -7.49 9.24 -11.02
N VAL A 23 -7.96 8.75 -9.88
CA VAL A 23 -7.47 7.51 -9.32
C VAL A 23 -7.72 6.43 -10.39
N PRO A 24 -6.68 5.75 -10.89
CA PRO A 24 -6.86 4.80 -11.98
C PRO A 24 -7.82 3.69 -11.55
N ALA A 25 -8.67 3.19 -12.46
CA ALA A 25 -9.66 2.13 -12.17
C ALA A 25 -9.04 0.88 -11.51
N ALA A 26 -7.76 0.61 -11.78
CA ALA A 26 -7.00 -0.44 -11.09
C ALA A 26 -6.92 -0.22 -9.58
N ALA A 27 -6.73 1.01 -9.09
CA ALA A 27 -6.70 1.29 -7.65
C ALA A 27 -8.06 1.08 -6.98
N SER A 28 -9.18 1.34 -7.68
CA SER A 28 -10.51 1.01 -7.13
C SER A 28 -10.73 -0.50 -7.05
N ASP A 29 -10.20 -1.28 -7.99
CA ASP A 29 -10.33 -2.73 -7.98
C ASP A 29 -9.55 -3.38 -6.82
N LEU A 30 -8.48 -2.72 -6.35
CA LEU A 30 -7.69 -3.15 -5.20
C LEU A 30 -8.28 -2.75 -3.85
N SER A 31 -9.26 -1.84 -3.82
CA SER A 31 -9.81 -1.36 -2.55
C SER A 31 -10.44 -2.48 -1.72
N GLY A 32 -10.23 -2.45 -0.40
CA GLY A 32 -10.72 -3.45 0.54
C GLY A 32 -9.68 -3.84 1.58
N HIS A 33 -10.10 -4.69 2.51
CA HIS A 33 -9.22 -5.29 3.51
C HIS A 33 -8.60 -6.56 2.94
N TRP A 34 -7.28 -6.68 3.05
CA TRP A 34 -6.51 -7.83 2.62
C TRP A 34 -5.69 -8.35 3.79
N ALA A 35 -5.65 -9.67 3.96
CA ALA A 35 -4.84 -10.33 4.96
C ALA A 35 -4.03 -11.46 4.34
N SER A 36 -2.86 -11.75 4.91
CA SER A 36 -2.05 -12.87 4.50
C SER A 36 -2.79 -14.19 4.69
N ALA A 37 -2.75 -15.02 3.66
CA ALA A 37 -3.34 -16.36 3.63
C ALA A 37 -2.30 -17.44 3.32
N GLY A 38 -1.06 -17.02 3.04
CA GLY A 38 0.05 -17.92 2.84
C GLY A 38 1.33 -17.18 2.52
N ILE A 39 2.47 -17.83 2.79
CA ILE A 39 3.80 -17.28 2.57
C ILE A 39 4.64 -18.23 1.72
N THR A 40 5.47 -17.67 0.86
CA THR A 40 6.48 -18.39 0.10
C THR A 40 7.84 -17.82 0.46
N GLU A 41 8.69 -18.68 1.03
CA GLU A 41 10.06 -18.34 1.41
C GLU A 41 11.01 -18.40 0.22
N PRO A 42 12.10 -17.61 0.21
CA PRO A 42 13.14 -17.71 -0.80
C PRO A 42 13.66 -19.15 -0.96
N GLY A 43 13.56 -19.69 -2.17
CA GLY A 43 14.01 -21.05 -2.48
C GLY A 43 12.99 -22.16 -2.19
N GLN A 44 11.81 -21.82 -1.65
CA GLN A 44 10.70 -22.76 -1.51
C GLN A 44 9.66 -22.52 -2.63
N PRO A 45 9.26 -23.55 -3.39
CA PRO A 45 8.23 -23.40 -4.43
C PRO A 45 6.79 -23.44 -3.88
N GLU A 46 6.63 -23.89 -2.64
CA GLU A 46 5.32 -24.09 -2.01
C GLU A 46 4.97 -22.94 -1.06
N THR A 47 3.66 -22.74 -0.86
CA THR A 47 3.13 -21.75 0.08
C THR A 47 2.78 -22.43 1.40
N THR A 48 3.18 -21.84 2.53
CA THR A 48 2.89 -22.34 3.88
C THR A 48 1.86 -21.43 4.59
N GLU A 49 1.17 -21.95 5.60
CA GLU A 49 0.25 -21.19 6.46
C GLU A 49 0.88 -20.73 7.78
N HIS A 50 2.14 -21.09 8.04
CA HIS A 50 2.87 -20.76 9.27
C HIS A 50 4.30 -20.32 8.94
N LEU A 51 4.76 -19.24 9.56
CA LEU A 51 6.15 -18.76 9.49
C LEU A 51 6.77 -18.93 10.87
N ASP A 52 7.80 -19.76 11.00
CA ASP A 52 8.45 -20.06 12.29
C ASP A 52 7.47 -20.46 13.41
N GLY A 53 6.40 -21.19 13.05
CA GLY A 53 5.34 -21.61 13.97
C GLY A 53 4.27 -20.53 14.26
N PHE A 54 4.45 -19.32 13.76
CA PHE A 54 3.49 -18.23 13.88
C PHE A 54 2.46 -18.27 12.73
N PRO A 55 1.14 -18.11 13.00
CA PRO A 55 0.13 -18.12 11.95
C PRO A 55 0.35 -16.99 10.93
N VAL A 56 0.48 -17.35 9.64
CA VAL A 56 0.75 -16.38 8.57
C VAL A 56 -0.34 -15.31 8.48
N LYS A 57 -1.59 -15.63 8.86
CA LYS A 57 -2.70 -14.67 8.84
C LYS A 57 -2.44 -13.39 9.63
N PHE A 58 -1.54 -13.42 10.61
CA PHE A 58 -1.19 -12.28 11.44
C PHE A 58 0.04 -11.51 10.94
N CYS A 59 0.73 -12.02 9.91
CA CYS A 59 1.96 -11.41 9.41
C CYS A 59 1.72 -10.12 8.63
N ALA A 60 0.64 -10.01 7.85
CA ALA A 60 0.39 -8.84 7.01
C ALA A 60 -1.11 -8.58 6.80
N HIS A 61 -1.53 -7.36 7.12
CA HIS A 61 -2.84 -6.83 6.79
C HIS A 61 -2.73 -5.48 6.11
N TYR A 62 -3.60 -5.27 5.12
CA TYR A 62 -3.69 -4.04 4.35
C TYR A 62 -5.13 -3.59 4.24
N GLN A 63 -5.43 -2.37 4.67
CA GLN A 63 -6.63 -1.65 4.29
C GLN A 63 -6.30 -0.77 3.11
N LEU A 64 -6.96 -1.08 1.99
CA LEU A 64 -6.77 -0.39 0.75
C LEU A 64 -8.01 0.50 0.46
N GLU A 65 -7.84 1.82 0.38
CA GLU A 65 -8.92 2.75 0.02
C GLU A 65 -8.92 3.17 -1.46
N ALA A 66 -10.12 3.36 -2.02
CA ALA A 66 -10.30 3.70 -3.43
C ALA A 66 -9.71 5.07 -3.84
N ASP A 67 -9.41 5.94 -2.87
CA ASP A 67 -8.75 7.23 -3.11
C ASP A 67 -7.22 7.11 -3.24
N GLY A 68 -6.68 5.91 -3.09
CA GLY A 68 -5.25 5.62 -3.14
C GLY A 68 -4.55 5.67 -1.80
N THR A 69 -5.24 5.93 -0.70
CA THR A 69 -4.66 5.82 0.64
C THR A 69 -4.65 4.38 1.14
N PHE A 70 -3.74 4.08 2.06
CA PHE A 70 -3.70 2.78 2.71
C PHE A 70 -3.28 2.86 4.17
N GLU A 71 -3.73 1.86 4.92
CA GLU A 71 -3.20 1.48 6.23
C GLU A 71 -2.73 0.04 6.17
N ALA A 72 -1.69 -0.30 6.92
CA ALA A 72 -1.19 -1.66 6.97
C ALA A 72 -0.64 -1.99 8.34
N VAL A 73 -0.78 -3.24 8.75
CA VAL A 73 -0.06 -3.83 9.88
C VAL A 73 0.76 -4.98 9.33
N VAL A 74 2.08 -4.90 9.44
CA VAL A 74 2.99 -5.97 8.98
C VAL A 74 3.94 -6.29 10.12
N PHE A 75 3.97 -7.56 10.54
CA PHE A 75 4.75 -8.03 11.69
C PHE A 75 4.56 -7.16 12.94
N GLY A 76 3.31 -6.78 13.24
CA GLY A 76 2.97 -5.95 14.40
C GLY A 76 3.35 -4.47 14.27
N ALA A 77 3.96 -4.04 13.17
CA ALA A 77 4.25 -2.65 12.91
C ALA A 77 3.16 -2.01 12.04
N TRP A 78 2.66 -0.84 12.45
CA TRP A 78 1.63 -0.09 11.71
C TRP A 78 2.24 0.94 10.75
N PHE A 79 1.62 1.06 9.58
CA PHE A 79 2.03 1.97 8.52
C PHE A 79 0.82 2.61 7.86
N SER A 80 1.00 3.85 7.39
CA SER A 80 0.05 4.50 6.50
C SER A 80 0.78 5.20 5.36
N GLY A 81 0.06 5.43 4.27
CA GLY A 81 0.61 6.13 3.13
C GLY A 81 -0.35 6.24 1.97
N THR A 82 0.24 6.47 0.81
CA THR A 82 -0.49 6.54 -0.46
C THR A 82 0.16 5.57 -1.44
N TRP A 83 -0.67 4.84 -2.18
CA TRP A 83 -0.22 4.10 -3.34
C TRP A 83 -0.46 4.88 -4.62
N MET A 84 0.29 4.52 -5.65
CA MET A 84 -0.01 4.90 -7.03
C MET A 84 0.12 3.67 -7.91
N PRO A 85 -0.86 3.40 -8.80
CA PRO A 85 -0.73 2.38 -9.82
C PRO A 85 0.45 2.68 -10.73
N ASP A 86 1.23 1.67 -11.07
CA ASP A 86 2.44 1.76 -11.92
C ASP A 86 2.15 1.97 -13.43
N GLY A 87 0.95 2.39 -13.80
CA GLY A 87 0.51 2.54 -15.20
C GLY A 87 0.22 1.21 -15.92
N ALA A 88 0.74 0.09 -15.43
CA ALA A 88 0.30 -1.26 -15.82
C ALA A 88 -0.96 -1.70 -15.05
N GLY A 89 -1.31 -0.97 -13.98
CA GLY A 89 -2.49 -1.24 -13.15
C GLY A 89 -2.33 -2.48 -12.27
N ALA A 90 -1.16 -3.11 -12.31
CA ALA A 90 -0.91 -4.37 -11.64
C ALA A 90 -0.04 -4.19 -10.40
N SER A 91 0.81 -3.16 -10.31
CA SER A 91 1.65 -2.93 -9.13
C SER A 91 1.49 -1.53 -8.53
N LEU A 92 1.85 -1.42 -7.25
CA LEU A 92 1.69 -0.22 -6.43
C LEU A 92 3.04 0.30 -5.91
N LYS A 93 3.25 1.62 -6.03
CA LYS A 93 4.36 2.32 -5.38
C LYS A 93 3.93 2.93 -4.05
N VAL A 94 4.54 2.49 -2.96
CA VAL A 94 4.24 2.95 -1.59
C VAL A 94 4.98 4.26 -1.28
N THR A 95 4.24 5.29 -0.87
CA THR A 95 4.80 6.56 -0.36
C THR A 95 4.42 6.71 1.11
N ARG A 96 5.42 6.87 1.99
CA ARG A 96 5.32 6.50 3.42
C ARG A 96 5.36 7.69 4.38
N LYS A 97 4.77 7.49 5.57
CA LYS A 97 5.12 8.17 6.82
C LYS A 97 5.23 7.15 7.97
N ALA A 98 6.39 6.51 8.17
CA ALA A 98 6.61 5.64 9.34
C ALA A 98 8.09 5.51 9.72
N GLU A 99 8.33 5.00 10.93
CA GLU A 99 9.59 5.13 11.67
C GLU A 99 10.68 4.10 11.28
N THR A 100 10.35 2.94 10.68
CA THR A 100 11.33 1.85 10.41
C THR A 100 11.14 1.15 9.05
N ASP A 101 12.14 1.07 8.17
CA ASP A 101 11.97 0.58 6.78
C ASP A 101 11.89 -0.95 6.61
N GLU A 102 11.83 -1.72 7.69
CA GLU A 102 12.17 -3.14 7.72
C GLU A 102 11.09 -4.08 7.15
N TYR A 103 9.80 -3.69 7.13
CA TYR A 103 8.68 -4.60 6.81
C TYR A 103 7.81 -4.14 5.64
N LEU A 104 8.23 -3.13 4.88
CA LEU A 104 7.47 -2.66 3.73
C LEU A 104 7.69 -3.54 2.50
N PRO A 105 6.64 -3.75 1.69
CA PRO A 105 6.79 -4.46 0.43
C PRO A 105 7.73 -3.67 -0.48
N GLU A 106 8.62 -4.39 -1.17
CA GLU A 106 9.24 -3.90 -2.39
C GLU A 106 8.17 -3.74 -3.47
N THR A 107 7.27 -4.71 -3.56
CA THR A 107 6.17 -4.72 -4.53
C THR A 107 4.86 -5.23 -3.92
N LEU A 108 3.76 -4.61 -4.31
CA LEU A 108 2.40 -5.07 -4.02
C LEU A 108 1.66 -5.17 -5.34
N THR A 109 1.32 -6.38 -5.78
CA THR A 109 0.84 -6.67 -7.13
C THR A 109 -0.46 -7.46 -7.13
N LEU A 110 -1.46 -7.09 -7.93
CA LEU A 110 -2.67 -7.90 -8.10
C LEU A 110 -2.48 -8.90 -9.24
N ARG A 111 -2.66 -10.18 -8.92
CA ARG A 111 -2.59 -11.27 -9.88
C ARG A 111 -3.62 -12.33 -9.51
N ASP A 112 -4.34 -12.82 -10.51
CA ASP A 112 -5.32 -13.91 -10.35
C ASP A 112 -6.38 -13.62 -9.24
N GLY A 113 -6.79 -12.36 -9.11
CA GLY A 113 -7.76 -11.90 -8.10
C GLY A 113 -7.22 -11.81 -6.68
N ARG A 114 -5.90 -11.95 -6.50
CA ARG A 114 -5.21 -11.92 -5.21
C ARG A 114 -4.14 -10.87 -5.18
N LEU A 115 -3.91 -10.31 -4.01
CA LEU A 115 -2.85 -9.34 -3.81
C LEU A 115 -1.59 -10.08 -3.36
N HIS A 116 -0.49 -9.84 -4.06
CA HIS A 116 0.81 -10.44 -3.79
C HIS A 116 1.72 -9.36 -3.23
N TYR A 117 2.19 -9.58 -2.01
CA TYR A 117 3.25 -8.80 -1.38
C TYR A 117 4.57 -9.50 -1.67
N LYS A 118 5.63 -8.74 -1.93
CA LYS A 118 7.01 -9.23 -1.88
C LYS A 118 7.89 -8.18 -1.22
N ASP A 119 8.67 -8.56 -0.22
CA ASP A 119 9.68 -7.69 0.40
C ASP A 119 11.01 -7.70 -0.37
N ARG A 120 12.00 -6.95 0.15
CA ARG A 120 13.33 -6.84 -0.45
C ARG A 120 14.18 -8.10 -0.29
N ASP A 121 13.87 -8.92 0.72
CA ASP A 121 14.61 -10.14 1.02
C ASP A 121 14.06 -11.36 0.25
N GLY A 122 12.96 -11.16 -0.48
CA GLY A 122 12.35 -12.13 -1.38
C GLY A 122 11.21 -12.92 -0.76
N LEU A 123 10.82 -12.61 0.47
CA LEU A 123 9.65 -13.18 1.14
C LEU A 123 8.39 -12.70 0.43
N ALA A 124 7.54 -13.64 0.01
CA ALA A 124 6.33 -13.33 -0.72
C ALA A 124 5.10 -13.78 0.07
N PHE A 125 4.17 -12.86 0.33
CA PHE A 125 2.88 -13.21 0.92
C PHE A 125 1.81 -13.22 -0.15
N ARG A 126 0.97 -14.25 -0.11
CA ARG A 126 -0.32 -14.28 -0.77
C ARG A 126 -1.33 -13.66 0.18
N LEU A 127 -1.95 -12.56 -0.23
CA LEU A 127 -3.00 -11.90 0.50
C LEU A 127 -4.36 -12.23 -0.13
N GLU A 128 -5.36 -12.45 0.72
CA GLU A 128 -6.75 -12.67 0.32
C GLU A 128 -7.63 -11.57 0.90
N ARG A 129 -8.71 -11.26 0.19
CA ARG A 129 -9.64 -10.22 0.62
C ARG A 129 -10.43 -10.74 1.82
N VAL A 130 -10.50 -9.93 2.86
CA VAL A 130 -11.25 -10.21 4.10
C VAL A 130 -12.47 -9.30 4.14
N GLU A 131 -13.57 -9.80 4.71
CA GLU A 131 -14.75 -8.99 4.92
C GLU A 131 -14.53 -7.96 6.03
N GLY A 132 -15.01 -6.74 5.81
CA GLY A 132 -14.93 -5.65 6.79
C GLY A 132 -13.80 -4.67 6.50
N LYS A 133 -13.36 -3.99 7.55
CA LYS A 133 -12.27 -3.03 7.54
C LYS A 133 -11.20 -3.46 8.55
N LEU A 134 -9.95 -3.11 8.26
CA LEU A 134 -8.88 -3.26 9.22
C LEU A 134 -9.16 -2.45 10.49
N ASP A 135 -9.18 -3.13 11.63
CA ASP A 135 -9.14 -2.54 12.96
C ASP A 135 -7.71 -2.72 13.49
N VAL A 136 -6.90 -1.65 13.40
CA VAL A 136 -5.47 -1.71 13.70
C VAL A 136 -5.24 -2.05 15.17
N ASP A 137 -5.92 -1.37 16.08
CA ASP A 137 -5.72 -1.55 17.52
C ASP A 137 -6.06 -2.98 17.94
N ARG A 138 -7.23 -3.47 17.50
CA ARG A 138 -7.64 -4.85 17.78
C ARG A 138 -6.68 -5.88 17.19
N LEU A 139 -6.20 -5.67 15.96
CA LEU A 139 -5.27 -6.60 15.34
C LEU A 139 -3.94 -6.64 16.10
N LEU A 140 -3.43 -5.49 16.55
CA LEU A 140 -2.21 -5.44 17.35
C LEU A 140 -2.37 -6.18 18.68
N GLU A 141 -3.53 -6.05 19.34
CA GLU A 141 -3.86 -6.84 20.53
C GLU A 141 -3.89 -8.36 20.23
N GLU A 142 -4.52 -8.78 19.13
CA GLU A 142 -4.57 -10.18 18.71
C GLU A 142 -3.17 -10.74 18.39
N ILE A 143 -2.31 -9.97 17.71
CA ILE A 143 -0.92 -10.34 17.43
C ILE A 143 -0.14 -10.50 18.74
N GLN A 144 -0.30 -9.56 19.67
CA GLN A 144 0.42 -9.62 20.94
C GLN A 144 0.00 -10.85 21.76
N ALA A 145 -1.29 -11.17 21.80
CA ALA A 145 -1.78 -12.36 22.50
C ALA A 145 -1.27 -13.68 21.91
N GLU A 146 -0.97 -13.73 20.61
CA GLU A 146 -0.40 -14.92 19.96
C GLU A 146 1.11 -15.09 20.25
N LEU A 147 1.79 -14.01 20.67
CA LEU A 147 3.22 -14.01 20.98
C LEU A 147 3.55 -14.28 22.46
N GLU A 148 2.55 -14.31 23.34
CA GLU A 148 2.66 -14.59 24.79
C GLU A 148 2.55 -16.09 25.13
#